data_AF-A0A521EEN1-F1
#
_entry.id   AF-A0A521EEN1-F1
#
_cell.length_a   1.000
_cell.length_b   1.000
_cell.length_c   1.000
_cell.angle_alpha   90.00
_cell.angle_beta   90.00
_cell.angle_gamma   90.00
#
_symmetry.space_group_name_H-M   'P 1'
#
loop_
_entity.id
_entity.type
_entity.pdbx_description
1 polymer ?
#
loop_
_entity_poly.entity_id
_entity_poly.type
_entity_poly.pdbx_seq_one_letter_code
_entity_poly.pdbx_strand_id
1 'polypeptide(L)'
;MDDNNNFGLSRRQMLGGLGMIGVASAGAGLGTTAYFSDEESFTDNTLTAGELDLIVDYETSYDQGNRLGSGGDSGTINGMPSDYSYELSDVKPGDSGQLVFCPKVVDNPAWLWIGSESGAIDYENGQTEPEAEDDATGAGTIGSPNDGEGEGELSESILVTVSYCEYDTETEDYTVIREMNNPEGYTLADLADDLEFGFFVDGGTDSGAYPPSEDGSTQQGPCLCIDWVLPTEVGNEIQTDAVEFDFEFYAEQERHNANPASPYATGDGFSSISFEKALNMQALARGGSGRGEIQVHGDSPGVEDQDVFGSNLGDVFPANQDVGFVAQIDTGSSPATASLEINGRTVVDTDVTDGTANGSATGDPEWQGGVPSTVDVALTAYSASGNGVETVVKDVQVNGSPASPSMVSSSGGAMYLAIPGVDTTTGVTVTGNVRFEGSEGDYTTQDWMGIDFR
;
A
#
# COMPACT_ATOMS: atom_id res chain seq x y z
N MET A 1 -33.92 -53.20 -5.13
CA MET A 1 -33.83 -53.25 -6.59
C MET A 1 -33.81 -51.81 -7.05
N ASP A 2 -32.62 -51.40 -7.49
CA ASP A 2 -32.28 -50.18 -8.21
C ASP A 2 -33.21 -49.99 -9.44
N ASP A 3 -33.40 -48.82 -10.05
CA ASP A 3 -32.36 -47.90 -10.56
C ASP A 3 -32.94 -46.52 -10.96
N ASN A 4 -32.10 -45.49 -10.78
CA ASN A 4 -31.83 -44.32 -11.63
C ASN A 4 -32.95 -43.59 -12.44
N ASN A 5 -33.08 -42.27 -12.22
CA ASN A 5 -32.33 -41.30 -13.05
C ASN A 5 -32.44 -39.84 -12.57
N ASN A 6 -31.31 -39.16 -12.76
CA ASN A 6 -30.95 -37.78 -12.41
C ASN A 6 -31.42 -36.76 -13.48
N PHE A 7 -30.99 -35.50 -13.31
CA PHE A 7 -31.20 -34.25 -14.08
C PHE A 7 -32.39 -33.41 -13.57
N GLY A 8 -32.25 -32.25 -12.91
CA GLY A 8 -31.14 -31.30 -12.81
C GLY A 8 -31.54 -29.98 -13.48
N LEU A 9 -32.03 -28.99 -12.71
CA LEU A 9 -32.13 -27.58 -13.13
C LEU A 9 -31.90 -26.63 -11.93
N SER A 10 -31.15 -25.57 -12.22
CA SER A 10 -30.38 -24.70 -11.33
C SER A 10 -31.18 -23.72 -10.46
N ARG A 11 -30.55 -23.29 -9.36
CA ARG A 11 -30.98 -22.32 -8.32
C ARG A 11 -31.26 -20.88 -8.80
N ARG A 12 -31.65 -20.68 -10.06
CA ARG A 12 -32.01 -19.37 -10.63
C ARG A 12 -33.51 -19.33 -10.89
N GLN A 13 -34.29 -19.43 -9.81
CA GLN A 13 -35.74 -19.20 -9.80
C GLN A 13 -36.23 -19.21 -8.34
N MET A 14 -35.95 -18.14 -7.60
CA MET A 14 -36.83 -17.71 -6.52
C MET A 14 -36.67 -16.22 -6.26
N LEU A 15 -37.56 -15.44 -6.91
CA LEU A 15 -38.03 -14.10 -6.55
C LEU A 15 -37.19 -12.88 -6.96
N GLY A 16 -37.16 -12.62 -8.27
CA GLY A 16 -37.37 -11.27 -8.79
C GLY A 16 -38.83 -11.11 -9.23
N GLY A 17 -39.52 -10.07 -8.77
CA GLY A 17 -40.71 -9.55 -9.45
C GLY A 17 -41.99 -9.42 -8.63
N LEU A 18 -42.11 -8.33 -7.87
CA LEU A 18 -43.29 -7.47 -7.90
C LEU A 18 -42.71 -6.06 -8.15
N GLY A 19 -42.87 -5.40 -9.29
CA GLY A 19 -44.06 -5.30 -10.13
C GLY A 19 -44.68 -3.92 -9.90
N MET A 20 -44.12 -2.91 -10.59
CA MET A 20 -44.52 -1.49 -10.62
C MET A 20 -46.00 -1.24 -11.02
N ILE A 21 -46.44 0.02 -10.78
CA ILE A 21 -47.60 0.82 -11.26
C ILE A 21 -48.52 1.20 -10.08
N GLY A 22 -48.84 2.45 -9.72
CA GLY A 22 -48.61 3.79 -10.30
C GLY A 22 -49.90 4.66 -10.24
N VAL A 23 -49.86 5.78 -9.49
CA VAL A 23 -50.50 7.11 -9.77
C VAL A 23 -52.06 7.20 -9.67
N ALA A 24 -52.80 8.17 -9.07
CA ALA A 24 -52.62 9.47 -8.39
C ALA A 24 -53.92 9.87 -7.61
N SER A 25 -53.81 10.74 -6.58
CA SER A 25 -54.81 11.70 -6.05
C SER A 25 -54.51 12.19 -4.60
N ALA A 26 -53.43 12.89 -4.30
CA ALA A 26 -52.25 13.23 -5.10
C ALA A 26 -50.99 12.53 -4.54
N GLY A 27 -50.83 11.20 -4.49
CA GLY A 27 -51.76 10.08 -4.42
C GLY A 27 -51.60 9.34 -3.09
N ALA A 28 -52.69 8.72 -2.62
CA ALA A 28 -52.92 8.25 -1.26
C ALA A 28 -51.98 7.13 -0.76
N GLY A 29 -51.84 7.04 0.56
CA GLY A 29 -50.90 6.18 1.26
C GLY A 29 -51.29 4.70 1.44
N LEU A 30 -50.45 4.07 2.27
CA LEU A 30 -50.51 2.75 2.93
C LEU A 30 -49.57 1.67 2.36
N GLY A 31 -48.46 1.45 3.08
CA GLY A 31 -47.54 0.32 2.89
C GLY A 31 -46.56 0.18 4.08
N THR A 32 -47.08 -0.37 5.18
CA THR A 32 -46.40 -1.08 6.29
C THR A 32 -45.04 -0.60 6.83
N THR A 33 -45.09 -0.18 8.09
CA THR A 33 -44.01 0.05 9.05
C THR A 33 -43.09 -1.17 9.22
N ALA A 34 -41.77 -0.98 9.17
CA ALA A 34 -40.84 -1.85 9.88
C ALA A 34 -40.50 -1.20 11.23
N TYR A 35 -40.81 -1.93 12.28
CA TYR A 35 -40.80 -1.55 13.69
C TYR A 35 -39.54 -2.16 14.30
N PHE A 36 -38.52 -1.35 14.53
CA PHE A 36 -37.38 -1.75 15.37
C PHE A 36 -37.69 -1.29 16.79
N SER A 37 -37.92 -2.27 17.66
CA SER A 37 -38.11 -2.10 19.09
C SER A 37 -36.90 -2.66 19.81
N ASP A 38 -35.94 -1.81 20.07
CA ASP A 38 -35.03 -1.91 21.18
C ASP A 38 -34.84 -0.50 21.76
N GLU A 39 -35.38 -0.35 22.96
CA GLU A 39 -35.26 0.80 23.83
C GLU A 39 -34.05 0.51 24.75
N GLU A 40 -32.85 0.89 24.31
CA GLU A 40 -31.69 0.96 25.20
C GLU A 40 -31.56 2.42 25.69
N SER A 41 -31.98 2.62 26.93
CA SER A 41 -31.90 3.91 27.64
C SER A 41 -30.43 4.23 27.97
N PHE A 42 -29.80 5.09 27.17
CA PHE A 42 -28.56 5.78 27.57
C PHE A 42 -28.91 7.16 28.15
N THR A 43 -29.42 7.18 29.37
CA THR A 43 -29.47 8.41 30.16
C THR A 43 -28.05 8.75 30.61
N ASP A 44 -27.55 9.91 30.17
CA ASP A 44 -26.23 10.51 30.48
C ASP A 44 -25.01 9.99 29.69
N ASN A 45 -25.14 9.80 28.38
CA ASN A 45 -24.00 9.94 27.47
C ASN A 45 -24.27 11.10 26.49
N THR A 46 -23.55 12.20 26.67
CA THR A 46 -23.38 13.20 25.61
C THR A 46 -22.50 12.57 24.54
N LEU A 47 -23.12 11.94 23.55
CA LEU A 47 -22.44 11.61 22.29
C LEU A 47 -22.19 12.92 21.56
N THR A 48 -21.10 13.61 21.88
CA THR A 48 -20.49 14.51 20.89
C THR A 48 -19.79 13.58 19.92
N ALA A 49 -20.47 13.19 18.84
CA ALA A 49 -19.79 12.67 17.66
C ALA A 49 -18.86 13.80 17.20
N GLY A 50 -17.56 13.66 17.41
CA GLY A 50 -16.59 14.54 16.77
C GLY A 50 -16.65 14.26 15.28
N GLU A 51 -16.93 15.29 14.48
CA GLU A 51 -16.71 15.22 13.04
C GLU A 51 -15.19 15.08 12.83
N LEU A 52 -14.77 14.15 11.97
CA LEU A 52 -13.43 14.16 11.43
C LEU A 52 -13.46 15.12 10.25
N ASP A 53 -12.96 16.33 10.45
CA ASP A 53 -12.86 17.35 9.41
C ASP A 53 -11.41 17.47 8.97
N LEU A 54 -11.13 17.04 7.74
CA LEU A 54 -9.82 17.15 7.11
C LEU A 54 -9.84 18.31 6.13
N ILE A 55 -8.95 19.27 6.38
CA ILE A 55 -8.74 20.43 5.53
C ILE A 55 -7.31 20.37 5.03
N VAL A 56 -7.09 20.51 3.73
CA VAL A 56 -5.75 20.54 3.14
C VAL A 56 -5.55 21.88 2.47
N ASP A 57 -4.66 22.71 3.03
CA ASP A 57 -4.17 23.87 2.28
C ASP A 57 -3.11 23.38 1.30
N TYR A 58 -3.07 23.94 0.10
CA TYR A 58 -2.04 23.64 -0.88
C TYR A 58 -1.36 24.91 -1.38
N GLU A 59 -0.10 24.76 -1.75
CA GLU A 59 0.69 25.75 -2.47
C GLU A 59 1.52 25.04 -3.51
N THR A 60 1.50 25.52 -4.75
CA THR A 60 2.33 24.99 -5.82
C THR A 60 3.14 26.10 -6.45
N SER A 61 4.33 25.74 -6.92
CA SER A 61 5.20 26.64 -7.66
C SER A 61 5.89 25.92 -8.80
N TYR A 62 6.32 26.69 -9.80
CA TYR A 62 7.17 26.23 -10.89
C TYR A 62 8.13 27.33 -11.34
N ASP A 63 9.28 26.93 -11.86
CA ASP A 63 10.24 27.76 -12.57
C ASP A 63 10.59 27.08 -13.92
N GLN A 64 10.20 27.75 -15.01
CA GLN A 64 10.46 27.34 -16.39
C GLN A 64 11.47 28.28 -17.09
N GLY A 65 12.35 28.87 -16.27
CA GLY A 65 13.44 29.74 -16.68
C GLY A 65 12.99 31.06 -17.31
N ASN A 66 13.94 31.77 -17.93
CA ASN A 66 13.74 33.14 -18.43
C ASN A 66 12.72 33.26 -19.59
N ARG A 67 12.32 32.15 -20.22
CA ARG A 67 11.45 32.17 -21.40
C ARG A 67 9.97 32.12 -21.04
N LEU A 68 9.60 31.23 -20.12
CA LEU A 68 8.22 31.03 -19.67
C LEU A 68 7.98 31.66 -18.29
N GLY A 69 9.03 31.82 -17.48
CA GLY A 69 9.01 32.46 -16.18
C GLY A 69 8.74 31.48 -15.05
N SER A 70 8.47 32.03 -13.87
CA SER A 70 8.03 31.27 -12.70
C SER A 70 6.61 31.68 -12.30
N GLY A 71 5.91 30.78 -11.63
CA GLY A 71 4.52 30.96 -11.20
C GLY A 71 4.15 29.99 -10.11
N GLY A 72 2.88 30.02 -9.71
CA GLY A 72 2.35 29.18 -8.65
C GLY A 72 0.89 29.51 -8.35
N ASP A 73 0.26 28.65 -7.58
CA ASP A 73 -1.11 28.83 -7.07
C ASP A 73 -1.21 28.35 -5.63
N SER A 74 -2.24 28.79 -4.92
CA SER A 74 -2.48 28.36 -3.53
C SER A 74 -3.96 28.36 -3.22
N GLY A 75 -4.39 27.45 -2.34
CA GLY A 75 -5.78 27.34 -1.96
C GLY A 75 -6.01 26.40 -0.80
N THR A 76 -7.29 26.10 -0.58
CA THR A 76 -7.75 25.19 0.49
C THR A 76 -8.78 24.22 -0.07
N ILE A 77 -8.60 22.95 0.24
CA ILE A 77 -9.51 21.84 -0.04
C ILE A 77 -10.20 21.47 1.27
N ASN A 78 -11.55 21.49 1.29
CA ASN A 78 -12.37 21.16 2.45
C ASN A 78 -13.70 20.54 1.98
N GLY A 79 -13.81 19.21 2.05
CA GLY A 79 -15.02 18.44 1.73
C GLY A 79 -15.28 18.15 0.24
N MET A 80 -16.19 17.20 -0.01
CA MET A 80 -16.42 16.56 -1.33
C MET A 80 -17.41 17.27 -2.27
N PRO A 81 -17.13 17.38 -3.59
CA PRO A 81 -15.81 17.33 -4.24
C PRO A 81 -15.26 18.75 -4.45
N SER A 82 -13.98 18.94 -4.11
CA SER A 82 -13.18 20.09 -4.53
C SER A 82 -11.87 19.56 -5.10
N ASP A 83 -11.75 19.63 -6.42
CA ASP A 83 -10.58 19.16 -7.16
C ASP A 83 -9.62 20.33 -7.38
N TYR A 84 -8.33 20.10 -7.20
CA TYR A 84 -7.27 21.01 -7.61
C TYR A 84 -6.40 20.32 -8.66
N SER A 85 -6.15 20.98 -9.79
CA SER A 85 -5.23 20.49 -10.82
C SER A 85 -4.01 21.39 -10.90
N TYR A 86 -2.83 20.77 -10.91
CA TYR A 86 -1.57 21.42 -11.23
C TYR A 86 -1.19 21.06 -12.66
N GLU A 87 -1.42 21.98 -13.59
CA GLU A 87 -1.26 21.74 -15.03
C GLU A 87 -0.12 22.57 -15.60
N LEU A 88 0.88 21.89 -16.16
CA LEU A 88 1.97 22.51 -16.93
C LEU A 88 1.88 22.07 -18.38
N SER A 89 1.87 23.03 -19.30
CA SER A 89 1.64 22.77 -20.73
C SER A 89 2.91 22.62 -21.56
N ASP A 90 4.09 22.92 -21.00
CA ASP A 90 5.36 22.90 -21.73
C ASP A 90 6.53 22.60 -20.78
N VAL A 91 6.58 21.39 -20.23
CA VAL A 91 7.69 20.95 -19.36
C VAL A 91 8.94 20.68 -20.20
N LYS A 92 10.09 21.19 -19.77
CA LYS A 92 11.37 21.06 -20.50
C LYS A 92 12.57 20.77 -19.60
N PRO A 93 13.64 20.17 -20.14
CA PRO A 93 14.88 19.98 -19.39
C PRO A 93 15.37 21.28 -18.74
N GLY A 94 15.52 21.25 -17.42
CA GLY A 94 15.86 22.38 -16.56
C GLY A 94 14.68 23.06 -15.85
N ASP A 95 13.44 22.67 -16.16
CA ASP A 95 12.26 23.10 -15.41
C ASP A 95 12.21 22.42 -14.04
N SER A 96 11.62 23.11 -13.06
CA SER A 96 11.47 22.60 -11.69
C SER A 96 10.25 23.20 -11.02
N GLY A 97 9.85 22.65 -9.89
CA GLY A 97 8.75 23.18 -9.10
C GLY A 97 8.60 22.47 -7.76
N GLN A 98 7.60 22.90 -7.01
CA GLN A 98 7.29 22.38 -5.69
C GLN A 98 5.78 22.28 -5.52
N LEU A 99 5.31 21.18 -4.94
CA LEU A 99 3.94 21.01 -4.46
C LEU A 99 3.99 20.88 -2.94
N VAL A 100 3.17 21.67 -2.25
CA VAL A 100 3.08 21.66 -0.79
C VAL A 100 1.64 21.40 -0.40
N PHE A 101 1.43 20.42 0.47
CA PHE A 101 0.14 20.09 1.06
C PHE A 101 0.24 20.21 2.57
N CYS A 102 -0.66 20.97 3.19
CA CYS A 102 -0.68 21.20 4.63
C CYS A 102 -2.00 20.67 5.22
N PRO A 103 -2.04 19.39 5.64
CA PRO A 103 -3.21 18.79 6.25
C PRO A 103 -3.48 19.37 7.64
N LYS A 104 -4.76 19.60 7.93
CA LYS A 104 -5.30 20.04 9.21
C LYS A 104 -6.45 19.11 9.57
N VAL A 105 -6.21 18.24 10.53
CA VAL A 105 -7.25 17.37 11.10
C VAL A 105 -7.87 18.10 12.29
N VAL A 106 -9.10 18.59 12.17
CA VAL A 106 -9.72 19.42 13.21
C VAL A 106 -10.18 18.58 14.40
N ASP A 107 -10.00 19.13 15.61
CA ASP A 107 -10.49 18.62 16.90
C ASP A 107 -9.91 17.30 17.42
N ASN A 108 -9.60 16.32 16.58
CA ASN A 108 -9.14 14.99 16.99
C ASN A 108 -7.93 14.54 16.18
N PRO A 109 -6.95 13.84 16.80
CA PRO A 109 -5.91 13.17 16.04
C PRO A 109 -6.52 12.14 15.09
N ALA A 110 -5.88 11.96 13.94
CA ALA A 110 -6.29 10.98 12.96
C ALA A 110 -5.08 10.30 12.32
N TRP A 111 -5.28 9.06 11.92
CA TRP A 111 -4.39 8.38 11.00
C TRP A 111 -4.62 8.99 9.63
N LEU A 112 -3.56 9.49 9.01
CA LEU A 112 -3.62 10.21 7.74
C LEU A 112 -2.77 9.46 6.73
N TRP A 113 -3.29 9.30 5.53
CA TRP A 113 -2.58 8.75 4.38
C TRP A 113 -2.72 9.68 3.20
N ILE A 114 -1.72 9.64 2.33
CA ILE A 114 -1.77 10.18 0.98
C ILE A 114 -1.52 9.04 0.01
N GLY A 115 -2.31 8.93 -1.05
CA GLY A 115 -2.11 7.91 -2.10
C GLY A 115 -2.68 8.36 -3.44
N SER A 116 -2.74 7.46 -4.40
CA SER A 116 -3.39 7.65 -5.71
C SER A 116 -4.11 6.38 -6.11
N GLU A 117 -5.35 6.47 -6.61
CA GLU A 117 -6.07 5.28 -7.09
C GLU A 117 -5.58 4.84 -8.49
N SER A 118 -5.10 5.80 -9.29
CA SER A 118 -4.80 5.59 -10.72
C SER A 118 -3.31 5.60 -11.06
N GLY A 119 -2.45 5.96 -10.11
CA GLY A 119 -1.01 6.10 -10.35
C GLY A 119 -0.69 7.22 -11.33
N ALA A 120 0.42 7.07 -12.05
CA ALA A 120 0.78 7.93 -13.17
C ALA A 120 0.30 7.31 -14.49
N ILE A 121 -0.19 8.17 -15.38
CA ILE A 121 -0.52 7.83 -16.75
C ILE A 121 0.42 8.62 -17.64
N ASP A 122 1.40 7.94 -18.20
CA ASP A 122 2.30 8.49 -19.21
C ASP A 122 1.69 8.37 -20.60
N TYR A 123 1.86 9.39 -21.42
CA TYR A 123 1.32 9.46 -22.77
C TYR A 123 2.40 9.88 -23.75
N GLU A 124 2.67 9.04 -24.75
CA GLU A 124 3.50 9.36 -25.91
C GLU A 124 2.67 10.18 -26.93
N ASN A 125 2.65 11.52 -26.87
CA ASN A 125 1.73 12.32 -27.69
C ASN A 125 2.35 12.82 -29.01
N GLY A 126 2.46 11.91 -29.97
CA GLY A 126 3.10 12.21 -31.25
C GLY A 126 4.57 11.79 -31.20
N GLN A 127 5.30 12.02 -32.29
CA GLN A 127 6.74 11.79 -32.37
C GLN A 127 7.32 12.79 -33.36
N THR A 128 8.06 13.78 -32.85
CA THR A 128 8.66 14.83 -33.69
C THR A 128 10.16 14.65 -33.84
N GLU A 129 10.74 14.94 -35.01
CA GLU A 129 12.22 14.92 -35.11
C GLU A 129 12.83 16.00 -34.18
N PRO A 130 13.74 15.64 -33.25
CA PRO A 130 14.58 14.41 -33.23
C PRO A 130 14.13 13.26 -32.31
N GLU A 131 13.04 13.38 -31.56
CA GLU A 131 12.44 12.33 -30.70
C GLU A 131 12.28 11.01 -31.46
N ALA A 132 11.75 11.03 -32.70
CA ALA A 132 11.58 9.84 -33.53
C ALA A 132 12.89 9.12 -33.95
N GLU A 133 14.05 9.76 -33.76
CA GLU A 133 15.37 9.13 -33.94
C GLU A 133 15.85 8.41 -32.67
N ASP A 134 15.35 8.82 -31.50
CA ASP A 134 15.74 8.35 -30.17
C ASP A 134 14.68 7.42 -29.54
N ASP A 135 13.39 7.57 -29.90
CA ASP A 135 12.26 6.72 -29.50
C ASP A 135 11.43 6.20 -30.70
N ALA A 136 10.89 4.98 -30.57
CA ALA A 136 10.10 4.29 -31.59
C ALA A 136 8.78 3.70 -31.03
N THR A 137 8.28 4.20 -29.89
CA THR A 137 7.04 3.73 -29.27
C THR A 137 5.79 4.17 -30.05
N GLY A 138 4.60 3.79 -29.59
CA GLY A 138 3.33 4.04 -30.26
C GLY A 138 2.82 5.46 -30.04
N ALA A 139 3.23 6.39 -30.91
CA ALA A 139 2.82 7.78 -30.83
C ALA A 139 1.32 8.06 -31.07
N GLY A 140 0.75 8.92 -30.22
CA GLY A 140 -0.56 9.57 -30.35
C GLY A 140 -0.54 10.86 -31.17
N THR A 141 -1.41 11.79 -30.81
CA THR A 141 -1.60 13.11 -31.42
C THR A 141 -1.06 14.20 -30.51
N ILE A 142 -0.15 15.03 -31.02
CA ILE A 142 0.32 16.22 -30.29
C ILE A 142 -0.87 17.14 -29.95
N GLY A 143 -1.06 17.40 -28.66
CA GLY A 143 -2.04 18.35 -28.11
C GLY A 143 -3.19 17.65 -27.36
N SER A 144 -4.22 18.41 -27.00
CA SER A 144 -5.33 17.88 -26.19
C SER A 144 -6.46 17.26 -27.03
N PRO A 145 -7.05 16.12 -26.61
CA PRO A 145 -6.68 15.31 -25.45
C PRO A 145 -5.39 14.52 -25.70
N ASN A 146 -4.70 14.16 -24.62
CA ASN A 146 -3.63 13.16 -24.68
C ASN A 146 -4.26 11.83 -25.13
N ASP A 147 -3.72 11.24 -26.20
CA ASP A 147 -4.23 10.01 -26.80
C ASP A 147 -3.10 9.05 -27.25
N GLY A 148 -1.87 9.31 -26.79
CA GLY A 148 -0.72 8.43 -26.91
C GLY A 148 -0.90 7.08 -26.22
N GLU A 149 -0.08 6.10 -26.61
CA GLU A 149 0.05 4.86 -25.83
C GLU A 149 0.70 5.18 -24.47
N GLY A 150 0.46 4.28 -23.50
CA GLY A 150 0.90 4.38 -22.11
C GLY A 150 2.40 4.15 -21.91
N GLU A 151 3.23 4.69 -22.79
CA GLU A 151 4.66 4.35 -22.93
C GLU A 151 5.54 5.62 -23.00
N GLY A 152 5.03 6.80 -22.62
CA GLY A 152 5.86 8.01 -22.57
C GLY A 152 6.87 7.96 -21.42
N GLU A 153 8.02 8.62 -21.56
CA GLU A 153 9.15 8.51 -20.62
C GLU A 153 9.34 9.74 -19.69
N LEU A 154 8.36 10.64 -19.69
CA LEU A 154 8.46 11.89 -18.94
C LEU A 154 8.48 11.66 -17.43
N SER A 155 7.66 10.76 -16.89
CA SER A 155 7.59 10.51 -15.44
C SER A 155 8.88 9.90 -14.89
N GLU A 156 9.54 9.02 -15.63
CA GLU A 156 10.83 8.41 -15.27
C GLU A 156 12.00 9.40 -15.37
N SER A 157 11.80 10.52 -16.07
CA SER A 157 12.81 11.56 -16.23
C SER A 157 12.72 12.67 -15.20
N ILE A 158 11.56 12.87 -14.57
CA ILE A 158 11.36 13.88 -13.52
C ILE A 158 11.86 13.32 -12.19
N LEU A 159 12.90 13.95 -11.61
CA LEU A 159 13.39 13.58 -10.28
C LEU A 159 12.55 14.25 -9.20
N VAL A 160 12.23 13.49 -8.16
CA VAL A 160 11.36 13.94 -7.06
C VAL A 160 12.01 13.73 -5.69
N THR A 161 11.78 14.67 -4.78
CA THR A 161 12.11 14.52 -3.36
C THR A 161 10.86 14.80 -2.53
N VAL A 162 10.51 13.85 -1.65
CA VAL A 162 9.36 13.97 -0.75
C VAL A 162 9.86 14.23 0.66
N SER A 163 9.29 15.24 1.31
CA SER A 163 9.70 15.63 2.64
C SER A 163 8.55 16.17 3.47
N TYR A 164 8.72 16.13 4.78
CA TYR A 164 7.98 16.99 5.69
C TYR A 164 8.63 18.35 5.75
N CYS A 165 7.81 19.38 5.73
CA CYS A 165 8.23 20.77 5.74
C CYS A 165 7.33 21.65 6.60
N GLU A 166 7.84 22.81 6.99
CA GLU A 166 7.09 23.85 7.71
C GLU A 166 7.35 25.22 7.08
N TYR A 167 6.34 26.08 7.06
CA TYR A 167 6.47 27.44 6.56
C TYR A 167 7.30 28.29 7.52
N ASP A 168 8.43 28.81 7.04
CA ASP A 168 9.29 29.74 7.76
C ASP A 168 8.89 31.18 7.43
N THR A 169 8.30 31.84 8.43
CA THR A 169 7.87 33.26 8.32
C THR A 169 9.00 34.27 8.18
N GLU A 170 10.25 33.90 8.49
CA GLU A 170 11.41 34.79 8.32
C GLU A 170 11.93 34.77 6.89
N THR A 171 11.94 33.60 6.25
CA THR A 171 12.36 33.44 4.85
C THR A 171 11.21 33.58 3.86
N GLU A 172 9.97 33.54 4.35
CA GLU A 172 8.74 33.49 3.55
C GLU A 172 8.72 32.27 2.62
N ASP A 173 9.22 31.12 3.11
CA ASP A 173 9.43 29.90 2.31
C ASP A 173 9.28 28.63 3.17
N TYR A 174 9.09 27.47 2.54
CA TYR A 174 9.02 26.19 3.25
C TYR A 174 10.41 25.64 3.54
N THR A 175 10.59 25.20 4.78
CA THR A 175 11.84 24.58 5.24
C THR A 175 11.63 23.10 5.49
N VAL A 176 12.50 22.27 4.92
CA VAL A 176 12.48 20.82 5.13
C VAL A 176 12.82 20.51 6.59
N ILE A 177 11.93 19.78 7.26
CA ILE A 177 12.14 19.31 8.62
C ILE A 177 12.61 17.85 8.65
N ARG A 178 12.14 17.01 7.72
CA ARG A 178 12.51 15.59 7.59
C ARG A 178 12.21 15.06 6.20
N GLU A 179 13.20 14.55 5.48
CA GLU A 179 12.98 13.84 4.21
C GLU A 179 12.33 12.47 4.45
N MET A 180 11.53 11.99 3.50
CA MET A 180 10.90 10.66 3.57
C MET A 180 11.82 9.52 3.11
N ASN A 181 13.14 9.75 3.05
CA ASN A 181 14.18 8.80 2.63
C ASN A 181 13.96 8.20 1.23
N ASN A 182 13.57 9.01 0.25
CA ASN A 182 13.50 8.58 -1.15
C ASN A 182 14.87 8.02 -1.61
N PRO A 183 14.91 6.90 -2.37
CA PRO A 183 16.13 6.37 -2.96
C PRO A 183 16.91 7.40 -3.81
N GLU A 184 18.21 7.14 -4.03
CA GLU A 184 18.98 7.96 -4.97
C GLU A 184 18.43 7.78 -6.39
N GLY A 185 18.08 8.89 -7.04
CA GLY A 185 17.51 8.88 -8.39
C GLY A 185 16.00 8.65 -8.44
N TYR A 186 15.29 8.78 -7.32
CA TYR A 186 13.84 8.62 -7.23
C TYR A 186 13.10 9.57 -8.17
N THR A 187 12.19 9.00 -8.96
CA THR A 187 11.49 9.66 -10.06
C THR A 187 10.02 9.94 -9.74
N LEU A 188 9.31 10.66 -10.61
CA LEU A 188 7.86 10.81 -10.51
C LEU A 188 7.14 9.47 -10.74
N ALA A 189 7.65 8.62 -11.63
CA ALA A 189 7.14 7.26 -11.80
C ALA A 189 7.23 6.46 -10.49
N ASP A 190 8.40 6.47 -9.83
CA ASP A 190 8.58 5.79 -8.55
C ASP A 190 7.65 6.35 -7.46
N LEU A 191 7.45 7.68 -7.44
CA LEU A 191 6.51 8.31 -6.53
C LEU A 191 5.07 7.87 -6.79
N ALA A 192 4.67 7.80 -8.05
CA ALA A 192 3.32 7.40 -8.43
C ALA A 192 3.05 5.94 -8.05
N ASP A 193 4.01 5.04 -8.30
CA ASP A 193 3.96 3.65 -7.86
C ASP A 193 3.81 3.54 -6.33
N ASP A 194 4.62 4.29 -5.57
CA ASP A 194 4.53 4.27 -4.11
C ASP A 194 3.20 4.87 -3.59
N LEU A 195 2.63 5.86 -4.29
CA LEU A 195 1.33 6.45 -3.96
C LEU A 195 0.17 5.49 -4.20
N GLU A 196 0.26 4.57 -5.16
CA GLU A 196 -0.74 3.49 -5.31
C GLU A 196 -0.86 2.65 -4.03
N PHE A 197 0.24 2.54 -3.28
CA PHE A 197 0.30 1.82 -2.00
C PHE A 197 0.08 2.74 -0.79
N GLY A 198 0.06 4.04 -1.01
CA GLY A 198 -0.24 5.09 -0.04
C GLY A 198 0.83 5.26 1.04
N PHE A 199 1.25 6.51 1.25
CA PHE A 199 2.12 6.86 2.35
C PHE A 199 1.34 7.16 3.62
N PHE A 200 1.78 6.56 4.72
CA PHE A 200 1.33 7.01 6.04
C PHE A 200 1.93 8.36 6.42
N VAL A 201 1.08 9.34 6.71
CA VAL A 201 1.46 10.70 7.08
C VAL A 201 1.47 10.83 8.61
N ASP A 202 2.61 10.50 9.23
CA ASP A 202 2.78 10.36 10.69
C ASP A 202 3.02 11.68 11.47
N GLY A 203 2.97 12.81 10.77
CA GLY A 203 3.21 14.13 11.34
C GLY A 203 4.64 14.38 11.86
N GLY A 204 5.65 13.67 11.34
CA GLY A 204 7.06 13.91 11.68
C GLY A 204 7.56 13.17 12.93
N THR A 205 6.81 12.18 13.44
CA THR A 205 7.08 11.53 14.74
C THR A 205 7.44 10.05 14.68
N ASP A 206 7.66 9.51 13.47
CA ASP A 206 8.08 8.15 13.12
C ASP A 206 7.10 7.01 13.49
N SER A 207 6.00 7.25 14.22
CA SER A 207 5.00 6.20 14.51
C SER A 207 3.64 6.65 15.11
N GLY A 208 3.18 7.88 14.87
CA GLY A 208 2.00 8.46 15.55
C GLY A 208 0.85 8.86 14.62
N ALA A 209 -0.36 8.96 15.17
CA ALA A 209 -1.47 9.64 14.50
C ALA A 209 -1.10 11.12 14.22
N TYR A 210 -1.55 11.63 13.08
CA TYR A 210 -1.35 13.03 12.69
C TYR A 210 -2.03 13.96 13.71
N PRO A 211 -1.35 15.03 14.16
CA PRO A 211 -1.80 15.82 15.30
C PRO A 211 -3.07 16.62 14.98
N PRO A 212 -3.95 16.82 15.98
CA PRO A 212 -5.14 17.64 15.81
C PRO A 212 -4.79 19.12 15.68
N SER A 213 -5.53 19.82 14.84
CA SER A 213 -5.57 21.27 14.74
C SER A 213 -6.72 21.82 15.60
N GLU A 214 -6.50 22.96 16.26
CA GLU A 214 -7.53 23.60 17.12
C GLU A 214 -8.75 24.04 16.31
N ASP A 215 -8.52 24.47 15.07
CA ASP A 215 -9.54 24.84 14.09
C ASP A 215 -8.99 24.70 12.66
N GLY A 216 -9.86 24.90 11.66
CA GLY A 216 -9.47 24.82 10.24
C GLY A 216 -8.54 25.93 9.74
N SER A 217 -8.16 26.88 10.59
CA SER A 217 -7.21 27.97 10.26
C SER A 217 -5.85 27.83 10.95
N THR A 218 -5.70 26.83 11.83
CA THR A 218 -4.49 26.63 12.64
C THR A 218 -3.72 25.43 12.10
N GLN A 219 -2.53 25.67 11.54
CA GLN A 219 -1.63 24.59 11.14
C GLN A 219 -0.90 24.06 12.38
N GLN A 220 -1.13 22.79 12.74
CA GLN A 220 -0.48 22.14 13.89
C GLN A 220 0.47 21.01 13.49
N GLY A 221 0.15 20.23 12.46
CA GLY A 221 1.04 19.22 11.91
C GLY A 221 1.97 19.77 10.82
N PRO A 222 2.98 19.03 10.38
CA PRO A 222 3.84 19.43 9.27
C PRO A 222 3.14 19.31 7.92
N CYS A 223 3.57 20.10 6.95
CA CYS A 223 3.16 19.94 5.57
C CYS A 223 3.97 18.83 4.88
N LEU A 224 3.43 18.27 3.80
CA LEU A 224 4.12 17.42 2.86
C LEU A 224 4.59 18.27 1.68
N CYS A 225 5.89 18.31 1.44
CA CYS A 225 6.53 18.98 0.32
C CYS A 225 7.05 17.95 -0.69
N ILE A 226 6.74 18.18 -1.97
CA ILE A 226 7.20 17.39 -3.11
C ILE A 226 7.94 18.35 -4.03
N ASP A 227 9.26 18.29 -4.02
CA ASP A 227 10.13 19.05 -4.90
C ASP A 227 10.43 18.22 -6.15
N TRP A 228 10.27 18.82 -7.33
CA TRP A 228 10.55 18.14 -8.60
C TRP A 228 11.49 18.95 -9.49
N VAL A 229 12.32 18.24 -10.25
CA VAL A 229 13.20 18.83 -11.24
C VAL A 229 13.32 17.90 -12.44
N LEU A 230 13.21 18.45 -13.64
CA LEU A 230 13.55 17.74 -14.87
C LEU A 230 15.02 18.04 -15.21
N PRO A 231 15.95 17.06 -15.12
CA PRO A 231 17.37 17.32 -15.35
C PRO A 231 17.66 17.87 -16.75
N THR A 232 18.72 18.67 -16.86
CA THR A 232 19.09 19.28 -18.16
C THR A 232 19.70 18.30 -19.15
N GLU A 233 20.12 17.14 -18.65
CA GLU A 233 20.74 16.06 -19.41
C GLU A 233 19.74 15.10 -20.05
N VAL A 234 18.44 15.22 -19.72
CA VAL A 234 17.39 14.44 -20.36
C VAL A 234 17.41 14.70 -21.86
N GLY A 235 17.38 13.62 -22.64
CA GLY A 235 17.53 13.65 -24.09
C GLY A 235 16.30 14.19 -24.80
N ASN A 236 16.11 13.76 -26.05
CA ASN A 236 14.94 14.15 -26.82
C ASN A 236 13.78 13.15 -26.65
N GLU A 237 13.97 12.05 -25.93
CA GLU A 237 12.96 11.01 -25.72
C GLU A 237 11.66 11.58 -25.13
N ILE A 238 11.73 12.41 -24.09
CA ILE A 238 10.53 12.98 -23.44
C ILE A 238 9.76 14.06 -24.24
N GLN A 239 10.12 14.30 -25.51
CA GLN A 239 9.48 15.37 -26.26
C GLN A 239 8.04 14.98 -26.57
N THR A 240 7.12 15.93 -26.52
CA THR A 240 5.68 15.68 -26.77
C THR A 240 4.96 14.81 -25.76
N ASP A 241 5.67 14.11 -24.88
CA ASP A 241 5.11 13.38 -23.76
C ASP A 241 4.29 14.21 -22.81
N ALA A 242 3.32 13.55 -22.19
CA ALA A 242 2.57 14.09 -21.06
C ALA A 242 2.46 13.03 -19.97
N VAL A 243 2.46 13.49 -18.72
CA VAL A 243 2.16 12.67 -17.55
C VAL A 243 0.94 13.26 -16.83
N GLU A 244 0.00 12.41 -16.44
CA GLU A 244 -1.13 12.74 -15.58
C GLU A 244 -1.05 11.88 -14.32
N PHE A 245 -1.23 12.47 -13.15
CA PHE A 245 -1.25 11.75 -11.87
C PHE A 245 -2.13 12.49 -10.86
N ASP A 246 -2.64 11.77 -9.86
CA ASP A 246 -3.52 12.32 -8.83
C ASP A 246 -2.99 12.07 -7.42
N PHE A 247 -3.50 12.85 -6.46
CA PHE A 247 -3.28 12.62 -5.03
C PHE A 247 -4.62 12.60 -4.32
N GLU A 248 -4.78 11.64 -3.42
CA GLU A 248 -5.90 11.50 -2.52
C GLU A 248 -5.41 11.50 -1.08
N PHE A 249 -6.08 12.25 -0.22
CA PHE A 249 -5.85 12.17 1.23
C PHE A 249 -6.99 11.41 1.89
N TYR A 250 -6.63 10.40 2.69
CA TYR A 250 -7.57 9.67 3.54
C TYR A 250 -7.22 9.90 5.01
N ALA A 251 -8.22 10.24 5.81
CA ALA A 251 -8.06 10.36 7.26
C ALA A 251 -9.05 9.47 8.00
N GLU A 252 -8.58 8.83 9.07
CA GLU A 252 -9.41 8.04 9.98
C GLU A 252 -9.12 8.39 11.44
N GLN A 253 -10.17 8.70 12.21
CA GLN A 253 -10.04 9.19 13.58
C GLN A 253 -9.39 8.14 14.51
N GLU A 254 -8.42 8.56 15.34
CA GLU A 254 -7.66 7.67 16.23
C GLU A 254 -8.51 7.08 17.37
N ARG A 255 -9.39 7.87 17.99
CA ARG A 255 -10.09 7.57 19.25
C ARG A 255 -10.70 6.17 19.34
N HIS A 256 -11.27 5.70 18.22
CA HIS A 256 -11.97 4.42 18.14
C HIS A 256 -11.25 3.40 17.26
N ASN A 257 -10.19 3.81 16.56
CA ASN A 257 -9.45 3.00 15.61
C ASN A 257 -7.97 3.02 16.02
N ALA A 258 -7.59 2.24 17.03
CA ALA A 258 -6.20 2.29 17.54
C ALA A 258 -5.17 1.68 16.57
N ASN A 259 -5.62 0.91 15.58
CA ASN A 259 -4.80 0.23 14.58
C ASN A 259 -5.62 0.16 13.27
N PRO A 260 -5.80 1.27 12.54
CA PRO A 260 -6.52 1.21 11.28
C PRO A 260 -5.70 0.47 10.23
N ALA A 261 -6.40 -0.25 9.34
CA ALA A 261 -5.78 -0.73 8.12
C ALA A 261 -5.51 0.46 7.18
N SER A 262 -4.46 0.38 6.37
CA SER A 262 -4.28 1.35 5.29
C SER A 262 -5.44 1.24 4.29
N PRO A 263 -6.03 2.36 3.84
CA PRO A 263 -7.01 2.34 2.75
C PRO A 263 -6.36 1.92 1.42
N TYR A 264 -5.03 2.01 1.31
CA TYR A 264 -4.22 1.64 0.16
C TYR A 264 -3.49 0.31 0.35
N ALA A 265 -3.92 -0.52 1.34
CA ALA A 265 -3.36 -1.86 1.53
C ALA A 265 -3.40 -2.61 0.18
N THR A 266 -2.24 -3.12 -0.23
CA THR A 266 -2.00 -3.52 -1.61
C THR A 266 -2.83 -4.76 -1.91
N GLY A 267 -4.03 -4.56 -2.46
CA GLY A 267 -4.93 -5.56 -3.01
C GLY A 267 -5.56 -6.59 -2.04
N ASP A 268 -6.80 -6.95 -2.37
CA ASP A 268 -7.38 -8.22 -1.97
C ASP A 268 -6.70 -9.37 -2.72
N GLY A 269 -6.42 -10.48 -2.03
CA GLY A 269 -5.87 -11.69 -2.62
C GLY A 269 -4.34 -11.78 -2.48
N PHE A 270 -3.70 -12.32 -3.50
CA PHE A 270 -2.25 -12.51 -3.53
C PHE A 270 -1.64 -11.57 -4.58
N SER A 271 -0.46 -11.04 -4.27
CA SER A 271 0.31 -10.21 -5.20
C SER A 271 0.81 -11.01 -6.42
N SER A 272 1.14 -10.31 -7.51
CA SER A 272 1.90 -10.91 -8.63
C SER A 272 3.25 -11.46 -8.17
N ILE A 273 3.94 -10.76 -7.26
CA ILE A 273 5.17 -11.21 -6.58
C ILE A 273 4.94 -12.59 -5.95
N SER A 274 3.84 -12.79 -5.23
CA SER A 274 3.51 -14.06 -4.56
C SER A 274 3.26 -15.22 -5.53
N PHE A 275 2.81 -14.94 -6.76
CA PHE A 275 2.62 -15.94 -7.82
C PHE A 275 3.92 -16.25 -8.57
N GLU A 276 4.77 -15.25 -8.76
CA GLU A 276 6.01 -15.32 -9.55
C GLU A 276 7.27 -15.49 -8.71
N LYS A 277 7.12 -15.53 -7.39
CA LYS A 277 8.19 -15.60 -6.40
C LYS A 277 9.25 -16.63 -6.76
N ALA A 278 10.48 -16.30 -6.44
CA ALA A 278 11.62 -17.19 -6.40
C ALA A 278 11.84 -17.81 -5.01
N LEU A 279 11.20 -17.31 -3.96
CA LEU A 279 11.31 -17.87 -2.62
C LEU A 279 10.09 -17.50 -1.78
N ASN A 280 9.64 -18.42 -0.92
CA ASN A 280 8.60 -18.18 0.08
C ASN A 280 9.10 -18.48 1.49
N MET A 281 8.67 -17.65 2.44
CA MET A 281 8.68 -17.94 3.86
C MET A 281 7.26 -17.77 4.42
N GLN A 282 6.92 -18.50 5.48
CA GLN A 282 5.62 -18.33 6.12
C GLN A 282 5.62 -18.70 7.61
N ALA A 283 4.68 -18.09 8.34
CA ALA A 283 4.39 -18.36 9.73
C ALA A 283 2.90 -18.68 9.87
N LEU A 284 2.59 -19.88 10.34
CA LEU A 284 1.21 -20.36 10.50
C LEU A 284 0.82 -20.28 11.97
N ALA A 285 -0.30 -19.62 12.26
CA ALA A 285 -0.88 -19.60 13.61
C ALA A 285 -1.04 -21.02 14.14
N ARG A 286 -1.52 -21.90 13.25
CA ARG A 286 -1.62 -23.34 13.46
C ARG A 286 -1.41 -24.10 12.16
N GLY A 287 -0.27 -24.75 11.99
CA GLY A 287 0.01 -25.57 10.82
C GLY A 287 -0.49 -27.00 10.92
N GLY A 288 -0.02 -27.86 10.00
CA GLY A 288 -0.51 -29.22 9.81
C GLY A 288 -0.28 -30.14 11.02
N SER A 289 0.73 -29.85 11.84
CA SER A 289 1.00 -30.56 13.09
C SER A 289 0.03 -30.22 14.22
N GLY A 290 -0.79 -29.17 14.05
CA GLY A 290 -1.69 -28.66 15.07
C GLY A 290 -0.99 -27.77 16.12
N ARG A 291 0.18 -27.21 15.77
CA ARG A 291 1.00 -26.28 16.55
C ARG A 291 1.31 -25.05 15.69
N GLY A 292 1.93 -24.03 16.28
CA GLY A 292 2.48 -22.90 15.52
C GLY A 292 3.72 -23.34 14.73
N GLU A 293 3.81 -22.93 13.47
CA GLU A 293 4.86 -23.39 12.55
C GLU A 293 5.48 -22.22 11.80
N ILE A 294 6.79 -22.30 11.53
CA ILE A 294 7.50 -21.40 10.60
C ILE A 294 8.21 -22.21 9.54
N GLN A 295 8.27 -21.68 8.32
CA GLN A 295 8.68 -22.43 7.14
C GLN A 295 9.44 -21.56 6.13
N VAL A 296 10.37 -22.19 5.40
CA VAL A 296 10.99 -21.70 4.15
C VAL A 296 10.70 -22.74 3.07
N HIS A 297 10.25 -22.32 1.89
CA HIS A 297 9.70 -23.19 0.83
C HIS A 297 8.42 -23.92 1.23
N GLY A 298 7.61 -23.29 2.10
CA GLY A 298 6.37 -23.88 2.59
C GLY A 298 6.55 -25.21 3.36
N ASP A 299 5.50 -26.03 3.37
CA ASP A 299 5.47 -27.33 4.07
C ASP A 299 6.36 -28.36 3.35
N SER A 300 6.48 -29.56 3.92
CA SER A 300 7.30 -30.67 3.42
C SER A 300 7.18 -30.84 1.89
N PRO A 301 8.30 -30.69 1.15
CA PRO A 301 9.66 -30.96 1.61
C PRO A 301 10.49 -29.70 1.94
N GLY A 302 9.86 -28.55 2.21
CA GLY A 302 10.53 -27.33 2.69
C GLY A 302 11.23 -27.49 4.05
N VAL A 303 11.83 -26.39 4.52
CA VAL A 303 12.47 -26.33 5.85
C VAL A 303 11.48 -25.77 6.86
N GLU A 304 11.17 -26.52 7.91
CA GLU A 304 10.16 -26.13 8.89
C GLU A 304 10.61 -26.32 10.36
N ASP A 305 10.04 -25.51 11.25
CA ASP A 305 10.03 -25.72 12.70
C ASP A 305 8.57 -25.72 13.17
N GLN A 306 8.15 -26.84 13.77
CA GLN A 306 6.78 -27.06 14.25
C GLN A 306 6.62 -26.87 15.77
N ASP A 307 7.68 -26.42 16.45
CA ASP A 307 7.77 -26.29 17.90
C ASP A 307 8.08 -24.83 18.31
N VAL A 308 7.56 -23.87 17.53
CA VAL A 308 7.80 -22.43 17.69
C VAL A 308 7.41 -21.95 19.09
N PHE A 309 6.27 -22.42 19.61
CA PHE A 309 5.76 -22.06 20.95
C PHE A 309 5.74 -23.22 21.94
N GLY A 310 6.11 -24.42 21.50
CA GLY A 310 6.11 -25.62 22.34
C GLY A 310 5.82 -26.89 21.52
N SER A 311 6.00 -28.04 22.16
CA SER A 311 5.93 -29.34 21.49
C SER A 311 4.65 -30.13 21.77
N ASN A 312 3.67 -29.53 22.43
CA ASN A 312 2.37 -30.16 22.69
C ASN A 312 1.35 -29.72 21.64
N LEU A 313 0.38 -30.59 21.35
CA LEU A 313 -0.75 -30.22 20.50
C LEU A 313 -1.49 -29.01 21.09
N GLY A 314 -1.72 -28.00 20.26
CA GLY A 314 -2.32 -26.74 20.71
C GLY A 314 -1.32 -25.69 21.20
N ASP A 315 -0.01 -25.98 21.20
CA ASP A 315 1.03 -24.95 21.37
C ASP A 315 1.11 -24.12 20.07
N VAL A 316 0.11 -23.26 19.86
CA VAL A 316 -0.07 -22.37 18.70
C VAL A 316 0.54 -20.99 18.95
N PHE A 317 0.50 -20.10 17.96
CA PHE A 317 0.82 -18.68 18.19
C PHE A 317 -0.05 -18.10 19.32
N PRO A 318 0.48 -17.19 20.16
CA PRO A 318 -0.30 -16.57 21.22
C PRO A 318 -1.35 -15.62 20.62
N ALA A 319 -2.58 -15.71 21.13
CA ALA A 319 -3.65 -14.85 20.64
C ALA A 319 -3.53 -13.39 21.08
N ASN A 320 -3.85 -12.49 20.14
CA ASN A 320 -3.90 -11.03 20.35
C ASN A 320 -2.57 -10.46 20.89
N GLN A 321 -1.46 -11.12 20.58
CA GLN A 321 -0.12 -10.71 20.98
C GLN A 321 0.75 -10.49 19.74
N ASP A 322 1.49 -9.39 19.75
CA ASP A 322 2.50 -9.12 18.73
C ASP A 322 3.69 -10.06 18.94
N VAL A 323 4.05 -10.80 17.90
CA VAL A 323 5.23 -11.67 17.86
C VAL A 323 6.17 -11.17 16.78
N GLY A 324 7.36 -10.75 17.18
CA GLY A 324 8.38 -10.27 16.25
C GLY A 324 8.89 -11.38 15.33
N PHE A 325 9.11 -11.03 14.06
CA PHE A 325 9.75 -11.88 13.07
C PHE A 325 10.96 -11.17 12.43
N VAL A 326 11.91 -11.97 11.97
CA VAL A 326 13.03 -11.53 11.14
C VAL A 326 13.16 -12.51 9.97
N ALA A 327 12.88 -12.04 8.76
CA ALA A 327 13.14 -12.77 7.52
C ALA A 327 14.38 -12.17 6.85
N GLN A 328 15.28 -13.02 6.36
CA GLN A 328 16.56 -12.58 5.82
C GLN A 328 16.97 -13.36 4.57
N ILE A 329 17.47 -12.64 3.57
CA ILE A 329 18.30 -13.16 2.47
C ILE A 329 19.72 -12.66 2.71
N ASP A 330 20.63 -13.55 3.10
CA ASP A 330 22.05 -13.22 3.28
C ASP A 330 22.81 -13.49 1.97
N THR A 331 23.13 -12.42 1.25
CA THR A 331 23.96 -12.46 0.03
C THR A 331 25.46 -12.39 0.31
N GLY A 332 25.86 -12.16 1.58
CA GLY A 332 27.25 -12.14 2.01
C GLY A 332 27.83 -13.54 2.29
N SER A 333 26.96 -14.54 2.47
CA SER A 333 27.32 -15.95 2.57
C SER A 333 27.61 -16.57 1.19
N SER A 334 28.25 -17.75 1.19
CA SER A 334 28.57 -18.47 -0.05
C SER A 334 28.37 -19.97 0.17
N PRO A 335 27.29 -20.57 -0.39
CA PRO A 335 26.21 -19.93 -1.16
C PRO A 335 25.34 -18.97 -0.31
N ALA A 336 24.52 -18.15 -0.98
CA ALA A 336 23.58 -17.25 -0.31
C ALA A 336 22.52 -18.05 0.45
N THR A 337 22.05 -17.55 1.59
CA THR A 337 21.12 -18.27 2.47
C THR A 337 19.83 -17.49 2.72
N ALA A 338 18.75 -18.20 3.01
CA ALA A 338 17.48 -17.63 3.43
C ALA A 338 17.09 -18.12 4.81
N SER A 339 16.53 -17.25 5.66
CA SER A 339 16.07 -17.65 6.98
C SER A 339 14.86 -16.87 7.48
N LEU A 340 14.01 -17.54 8.25
CA LEU A 340 12.93 -16.93 9.02
C LEU A 340 13.13 -17.27 10.50
N GLU A 341 13.23 -16.23 11.34
CA GLU A 341 13.26 -16.35 12.80
C GLU A 341 11.98 -15.80 13.43
N ILE A 342 11.35 -16.60 14.30
CA ILE A 342 10.24 -16.19 15.17
C ILE A 342 10.42 -16.83 16.54
N ASN A 343 10.20 -16.06 17.61
CA ASN A 343 10.28 -16.55 19.00
C ASN A 343 11.60 -17.28 19.33
N GLY A 344 12.73 -16.82 18.74
CA GLY A 344 14.06 -17.42 18.92
C GLY A 344 14.24 -18.79 18.27
N ARG A 345 13.31 -19.22 17.40
CA ARG A 345 13.45 -20.38 16.52
C ARG A 345 13.72 -19.89 15.11
N THR A 346 14.65 -20.53 14.43
CA THR A 346 15.07 -20.15 13.08
C THR A 346 15.02 -21.36 12.16
N VAL A 347 14.33 -21.20 11.03
CA VAL A 347 14.44 -22.11 9.88
C VAL A 347 15.36 -21.47 8.84
N VAL A 348 16.21 -22.28 8.22
CA VAL A 348 17.24 -21.80 7.29
C VAL A 348 17.27 -22.70 6.07
N ASP A 349 17.14 -22.11 4.89
CA ASP A 349 17.60 -22.69 3.66
C ASP A 349 19.06 -22.27 3.39
N THR A 350 19.93 -23.26 3.26
CA THR A 350 21.39 -23.06 3.26
C THR A 350 21.97 -22.77 1.89
N ASP A 351 21.17 -22.82 0.83
CA ASP A 351 21.57 -22.45 -0.52
C ASP A 351 20.34 -22.05 -1.37
N VAL A 352 20.08 -20.75 -1.51
CA VAL A 352 18.93 -20.25 -2.31
C VAL A 352 19.20 -20.23 -3.83
N THR A 353 20.19 -20.98 -4.28
CA THR A 353 20.63 -21.02 -5.67
C THR A 353 20.64 -22.44 -6.26
N ASP A 354 20.23 -23.45 -5.50
CA ASP A 354 20.33 -24.86 -5.91
C ASP A 354 18.98 -25.50 -6.29
N GLY A 355 17.88 -24.79 -6.02
CA GLY A 355 16.50 -25.22 -6.27
C GLY A 355 16.00 -26.26 -5.29
N THR A 356 16.57 -26.32 -4.08
CA THR A 356 16.23 -27.30 -3.07
C THR A 356 16.21 -26.72 -1.67
N ALA A 357 15.26 -27.15 -0.85
CA ALA A 357 15.30 -26.93 0.59
C ALA A 357 16.35 -27.86 1.22
N ASN A 358 17.58 -27.39 1.41
CA ASN A 358 18.68 -28.15 2.03
C ASN A 358 18.89 -29.57 1.42
N GLY A 359 18.86 -29.67 0.09
CA GLY A 359 19.01 -30.93 -0.65
C GLY A 359 17.72 -31.71 -0.88
N SER A 360 16.57 -31.20 -0.43
CA SER A 360 15.25 -31.76 -0.71
C SER A 360 14.56 -31.00 -1.84
N ALA A 361 14.17 -31.69 -2.91
CA ALA A 361 13.48 -31.05 -4.03
C ALA A 361 12.06 -30.62 -3.64
N THR A 362 11.83 -29.31 -3.58
CA THR A 362 10.53 -28.67 -3.28
C THR A 362 9.67 -28.53 -4.52
N GLY A 363 10.30 -28.31 -5.68
CA GLY A 363 9.60 -27.92 -6.90
C GLY A 363 9.26 -26.43 -6.92
N ASP A 364 9.65 -25.70 -5.87
CA ASP A 364 9.61 -24.25 -5.84
C ASP A 364 10.81 -23.69 -6.63
N PRO A 365 10.64 -22.52 -7.26
CA PRO A 365 11.74 -21.80 -7.88
C PRO A 365 12.75 -21.32 -6.81
N GLU A 366 13.94 -20.96 -7.28
CA GLU A 366 15.04 -20.32 -6.54
C GLU A 366 15.90 -19.53 -7.54
N TRP A 367 16.79 -18.69 -7.04
CA TRP A 367 17.70 -17.91 -7.88
C TRP A 367 18.90 -18.74 -8.36
N GLN A 368 18.67 -19.70 -9.27
CA GLN A 368 19.74 -20.55 -9.84
C GLN A 368 20.89 -19.76 -10.52
N GLY A 369 20.62 -18.51 -10.93
CA GLY A 369 21.61 -17.59 -11.48
C GLY A 369 22.37 -16.77 -10.43
N GLY A 370 22.08 -16.96 -9.15
CA GLY A 370 22.44 -16.06 -8.05
C GLY A 370 21.33 -15.04 -7.76
N VAL A 371 21.28 -14.57 -6.51
CA VAL A 371 20.33 -13.54 -6.08
C VAL A 371 20.55 -12.26 -6.92
N PRO A 372 19.49 -11.69 -7.53
CA PRO A 372 19.59 -10.47 -8.33
C PRO A 372 19.98 -9.27 -7.47
N SER A 373 20.44 -8.17 -8.09
CA SER A 373 20.85 -6.94 -7.39
C SER A 373 19.68 -6.21 -6.72
N THR A 374 18.46 -6.46 -7.19
CA THR A 374 17.21 -6.01 -6.59
C THR A 374 16.23 -7.19 -6.55
N VAL A 375 15.39 -7.25 -5.52
CA VAL A 375 14.30 -8.23 -5.41
C VAL A 375 13.01 -7.50 -5.04
N ASP A 376 11.87 -8.06 -5.41
CA ASP A 376 10.59 -7.58 -4.92
C ASP A 376 10.15 -8.43 -3.73
N VAL A 377 9.53 -7.80 -2.73
CA VAL A 377 9.05 -8.46 -1.52
C VAL A 377 7.53 -8.30 -1.43
N ALA A 378 6.82 -9.37 -1.07
CA ALA A 378 5.41 -9.29 -0.72
C ALA A 378 5.17 -9.91 0.66
N LEU A 379 4.58 -9.15 1.59
CA LEU A 379 4.06 -9.68 2.84
C LEU A 379 2.57 -9.94 2.69
N THR A 380 2.11 -11.14 3.02
CA THR A 380 0.69 -11.50 2.95
C THR A 380 0.16 -11.80 4.35
N ALA A 381 -0.94 -11.17 4.73
CA ALA A 381 -1.76 -11.57 5.86
C ALA A 381 -2.94 -12.40 5.33
N TYR A 382 -3.09 -13.63 5.82
CA TYR A 382 -4.15 -14.53 5.38
C TYR A 382 -4.93 -15.07 6.57
N SER A 383 -6.25 -14.97 6.53
CA SER A 383 -7.15 -15.56 7.53
C SER A 383 -8.32 -16.31 6.91
N ALA A 384 -8.79 -17.34 7.60
CA ALA A 384 -9.92 -18.11 7.14
C ALA A 384 -11.21 -17.30 7.27
N SER A 385 -11.93 -17.10 6.15
CA SER A 385 -13.19 -16.36 6.20
C SER A 385 -14.21 -17.06 7.12
N GLY A 386 -14.59 -16.38 8.22
CA GLY A 386 -15.72 -16.76 9.07
C GLY A 386 -15.40 -17.53 10.35
N ASN A 387 -14.14 -17.67 10.76
CA ASN A 387 -13.76 -18.18 12.09
C ASN A 387 -13.55 -17.06 13.13
N GLY A 388 -13.58 -15.78 12.72
CA GLY A 388 -13.39 -14.64 13.61
C GLY A 388 -11.93 -14.39 14.00
N VAL A 389 -10.99 -14.95 13.22
CA VAL A 389 -9.56 -14.68 13.34
C VAL A 389 -9.19 -13.57 12.35
N GLU A 390 -8.39 -12.61 12.82
CA GLU A 390 -7.76 -11.62 11.95
C GLU A 390 -6.24 -11.76 12.05
N THR A 391 -5.59 -11.94 10.91
CA THR A 391 -4.13 -11.92 10.81
C THR A 391 -3.70 -10.50 10.54
N VAL A 392 -2.83 -9.97 11.39
CA VAL A 392 -2.27 -8.62 11.30
C VAL A 392 -0.76 -8.76 11.18
N VAL A 393 -0.18 -8.11 10.18
CA VAL A 393 1.27 -7.95 10.00
C VAL A 393 1.54 -6.46 10.06
N LYS A 394 2.42 -6.02 10.95
CA LYS A 394 2.61 -4.59 11.21
C LYS A 394 4.02 -4.24 11.62
N ASP A 395 4.31 -2.94 11.69
CA ASP A 395 5.62 -2.37 12.00
C ASP A 395 6.70 -2.90 11.04
N VAL A 396 6.31 -3.10 9.78
CA VAL A 396 7.18 -3.72 8.77
C VAL A 396 8.31 -2.77 8.42
N GLN A 397 9.53 -3.28 8.42
CA GLN A 397 10.72 -2.60 7.94
C GLN A 397 11.47 -3.50 6.97
N VAL A 398 11.97 -2.93 5.88
CA VAL A 398 12.84 -3.58 4.90
C VAL A 398 14.18 -2.88 4.90
N ASN A 399 15.26 -3.64 5.12
CA ASN A 399 16.63 -3.12 5.27
C ASN A 399 16.77 -2.00 6.33
N GLY A 400 15.88 -2.01 7.33
CA GLY A 400 15.84 -1.01 8.39
C GLY A 400 15.03 0.25 8.06
N SER A 401 14.49 0.36 6.85
CA SER A 401 13.56 1.41 6.45
C SER A 401 12.11 0.95 6.70
N PRO A 402 11.24 1.76 7.33
CA PRO A 402 9.82 1.45 7.45
C PRO A 402 9.16 1.26 6.08
N ALA A 403 8.31 0.25 5.97
CA ALA A 403 7.46 0.04 4.79
C ALA A 403 6.14 0.83 4.92
N SER A 404 5.60 1.25 3.78
CA SER A 404 4.25 1.80 3.67
C SER A 404 3.37 0.88 2.80
N PRO A 405 2.14 0.57 3.23
CA PRO A 405 1.64 0.79 4.59
C PRO A 405 2.42 -0.01 5.63
N SER A 406 2.52 0.54 6.84
CA SER A 406 3.23 -0.13 7.95
C SER A 406 2.44 -1.30 8.56
N MET A 407 1.23 -1.56 8.06
CA MET A 407 0.34 -2.64 8.49
C MET A 407 -0.49 -3.18 7.33
N VAL A 408 -0.61 -4.51 7.28
CA VAL A 408 -1.60 -5.23 6.48
C VAL A 408 -2.36 -6.20 7.39
N SER A 409 -3.69 -6.25 7.27
CA SER A 409 -4.49 -7.23 8.00
C SER A 409 -5.54 -7.88 7.13
N SER A 410 -5.92 -9.10 7.47
CA SER A 410 -7.02 -9.82 6.83
C SER A 410 -7.84 -10.55 7.87
N SER A 411 -9.16 -10.37 7.85
CA SER A 411 -10.15 -11.15 8.63
C SER A 411 -10.90 -12.17 7.78
N GLY A 412 -10.46 -12.37 6.53
CA GLY A 412 -11.05 -13.31 5.61
C GLY A 412 -10.46 -13.20 4.20
N GLY A 413 -9.76 -14.25 3.78
CA GLY A 413 -9.03 -14.26 2.52
C GLY A 413 -7.58 -13.84 2.75
N ALA A 414 -7.04 -13.13 1.77
CA ALA A 414 -5.65 -12.67 1.76
C ALA A 414 -5.65 -11.16 1.55
N MET A 415 -4.76 -10.47 2.24
CA MET A 415 -4.38 -9.08 1.97
C MET A 415 -2.87 -9.06 1.91
N TYR A 416 -2.29 -8.23 1.05
CA TYR A 416 -0.84 -8.16 0.95
C TYR A 416 -0.29 -6.72 1.07
N LEU A 417 1.02 -6.65 1.21
CA LEU A 417 1.87 -5.47 1.14
C LEU A 417 3.00 -5.80 0.14
N ALA A 418 3.01 -5.16 -1.02
CA ALA A 418 4.08 -5.28 -2.01
C ALA A 418 5.14 -4.19 -1.84
N ILE A 419 6.40 -4.56 -1.97
CA ILE A 419 7.57 -3.69 -1.80
C ILE A 419 8.56 -4.02 -2.92
N PRO A 420 8.45 -3.38 -4.10
CA PRO A 420 9.33 -3.66 -5.23
C PRO A 420 10.73 -3.08 -5.03
N GLY A 421 11.70 -3.55 -5.82
CA GLY A 421 12.99 -2.86 -5.99
C GLY A 421 13.94 -2.87 -4.78
N VAL A 422 13.81 -3.82 -3.86
CA VAL A 422 14.63 -3.90 -2.65
C VAL A 422 16.08 -4.25 -3.00
N ASP A 423 17.02 -3.37 -2.68
CA ASP A 423 18.47 -3.61 -2.88
C ASP A 423 18.96 -4.82 -2.07
N THR A 424 19.75 -5.68 -2.73
CA THR A 424 20.30 -6.92 -2.15
C THR A 424 21.80 -6.86 -1.85
N THR A 425 22.44 -5.71 -2.07
CA THR A 425 23.90 -5.54 -1.99
C THR A 425 24.45 -5.90 -0.60
N THR A 426 23.68 -5.62 0.45
CA THR A 426 23.99 -5.99 1.85
C THR A 426 23.15 -7.16 2.38
N GLY A 427 22.46 -7.87 1.48
CA GLY A 427 21.38 -8.78 1.82
C GLY A 427 20.06 -8.04 2.02
N VAL A 428 18.98 -8.81 2.16
CA VAL A 428 17.63 -8.29 2.41
C VAL A 428 17.22 -8.70 3.81
N THR A 429 16.74 -7.75 4.61
CA THR A 429 16.19 -8.02 5.94
C THR A 429 14.80 -7.44 6.05
N VAL A 430 13.79 -8.29 6.25
CA VAL A 430 12.41 -7.89 6.49
C VAL A 430 12.08 -8.19 7.96
N THR A 431 11.71 -7.16 8.71
CA THR A 431 11.31 -7.30 10.12
C THR A 431 9.93 -6.75 10.35
N GLY A 432 9.24 -7.26 11.35
CA GLY A 432 7.96 -6.72 11.79
C GLY A 432 7.36 -7.56 12.90
N ASN A 433 6.07 -7.35 13.15
CA ASN A 433 5.27 -8.12 14.08
C ASN A 433 4.14 -8.82 13.34
N VAL A 434 3.95 -10.11 13.63
CA VAL A 434 2.72 -10.83 13.28
C VAL A 434 1.86 -10.95 14.53
N ARG A 435 0.56 -10.71 14.39
CA ARG A 435 -0.45 -10.87 15.44
C ARG A 435 -1.65 -11.60 14.86
N PHE A 436 -2.10 -12.64 15.54
CA PHE A 436 -3.35 -13.32 15.24
C PHE A 436 -4.40 -12.91 16.26
N GLU A 437 -5.32 -12.04 15.87
CA GLU A 437 -6.42 -11.59 16.71
C GLU A 437 -7.57 -12.61 16.69
N GLY A 438 -8.22 -12.81 17.82
CA GLY A 438 -9.26 -13.83 17.99
C GLY A 438 -8.92 -14.84 19.09
N SER A 439 -9.52 -16.04 19.00
CA SER A 439 -9.35 -17.12 19.97
C SER A 439 -8.48 -18.23 19.37
N GLU A 440 -7.49 -18.72 20.13
CA GLU A 440 -6.58 -19.79 19.70
C GLU A 440 -7.31 -21.06 19.24
N GLY A 441 -8.50 -21.33 19.79
CA GLY A 441 -9.34 -22.45 19.40
C GLY A 441 -9.90 -22.35 17.97
N ASP A 442 -9.94 -21.15 17.41
CA ASP A 442 -10.45 -20.86 16.08
C ASP A 442 -9.35 -20.85 15.01
N TYR A 443 -8.08 -20.96 15.40
CA TYR A 443 -6.95 -21.05 14.47
C TYR A 443 -6.98 -22.33 13.63
N THR A 444 -6.69 -22.13 12.36
CA THR A 444 -6.64 -23.13 11.31
C THR A 444 -5.33 -23.02 10.53
N THR A 445 -5.10 -23.95 9.60
CA THR A 445 -3.99 -23.87 8.63
C THR A 445 -4.16 -22.73 7.61
N GLN A 446 -5.26 -21.98 7.70
CA GLN A 446 -5.60 -20.84 6.87
C GLN A 446 -5.48 -19.54 7.66
N ASP A 447 -4.72 -19.51 8.75
CA ASP A 447 -4.40 -18.29 9.48
C ASP A 447 -2.87 -18.18 9.52
N TRP A 448 -2.30 -17.37 8.63
CA TRP A 448 -0.85 -17.31 8.41
C TRP A 448 -0.37 -15.98 7.83
N MET A 449 0.90 -15.67 8.09
CA MET A 449 1.66 -14.61 7.43
C MET A 449 2.61 -15.24 6.41
N GLY A 450 2.69 -14.69 5.20
CA GLY A 450 3.67 -15.09 4.19
C GLY A 450 4.60 -13.94 3.83
N ILE A 451 5.81 -14.28 3.41
CA ILE A 451 6.82 -13.36 2.90
C ILE A 451 7.38 -13.99 1.63
N ASP A 452 7.04 -13.42 0.49
CA ASP A 452 7.44 -13.89 -0.82
C ASP A 452 8.51 -12.96 -1.42
N PHE A 453 9.51 -13.53 -2.07
CA PHE A 453 10.58 -12.79 -2.75
C PHE A 453 10.59 -13.16 -4.23
N ARG A 454 10.57 -12.18 -5.13
CA ARG A 454 10.66 -12.36 -6.59
C ARG A 454 12.03 -11.93 -7.09
#